data_AF-A0A162L3E5-F1
#
_entry.id   AF-A0A162L3E5-F1
#
_cell.length_a   1.000
_cell.length_b   1.000
_cell.length_c   1.000
_cell.angle_alpha   90.00
_cell.angle_beta   90.00
_cell.angle_gamma   90.00
#
_symmetry.space_group_name_H-M   'P 1'
#
loop_
_entity.id
_entity.type
_entity.pdbx_description
1 polymer ?
#
loop_
_entity_poly.entity_id
_entity_poly.type
_entity_poly.pdbx_seq_one_letter_code
_entity_poly.pdbx_strand_id
1 'polypeptide(L)'
;MKKRLIVLITAAILAIGGISVAYAQGKDYINSNKVNDNVSYQNTNNFNNMLKIMRENGFSDEAKAMENNDFDSMNKFMSNLTDEDYKKMIDIMKANGYAPMAKMMESVSKQDMINMHQSMMGR
;
A
#
# COMPACT_ATOMS: atom_id res chain seq x y z
N MET A 1 -13.21 2.34 -42.62
CA MET A 1 -13.32 3.01 -41.29
C MET A 1 -12.34 2.35 -40.32
N LYS A 2 -11.79 3.14 -39.40
CA LYS A 2 -10.45 2.98 -38.77
C LYS A 2 -10.37 1.77 -37.82
N LYS A 3 -9.44 0.84 -38.07
CA LYS A 3 -9.02 -0.17 -37.09
C LYS A 3 -8.09 0.50 -36.08
N ARG A 4 -8.48 0.54 -34.80
CA ARG A 4 -7.65 1.09 -33.72
C ARG A 4 -6.68 0.00 -33.26
N LEU A 5 -5.41 0.13 -33.65
CA LEU A 5 -4.32 -0.68 -33.13
C LEU A 5 -3.86 -0.05 -31.82
N ILE A 6 -4.17 -0.66 -30.68
CA ILE A 6 -3.63 -0.24 -29.38
C ILE A 6 -2.25 -0.88 -29.25
N VAL A 7 -1.22 -0.09 -29.50
CA VAL A 7 0.18 -0.46 -29.25
C VAL A 7 0.44 -0.20 -27.76
N LEU A 8 0.53 -1.27 -26.97
CA LEU A 8 1.05 -1.22 -25.61
C LEU A 8 2.57 -1.06 -25.69
N ILE A 9 3.06 0.17 -25.52
CA ILE A 9 4.47 0.44 -25.33
C ILE A 9 4.77 0.16 -23.85
N THR A 10 5.10 -1.08 -23.51
CA THR A 10 5.75 -1.40 -22.25
C THR A 10 7.22 -1.06 -22.38
N ALA A 11 7.59 0.14 -21.95
CA ALA A 11 8.98 0.54 -21.77
C ALA A 11 9.18 0.95 -20.30
N ALA A 12 9.89 0.12 -19.56
CA ALA A 12 10.92 0.58 -18.62
C ALA A 12 11.74 -0.63 -18.16
N ILE A 13 12.86 -0.86 -18.83
CA ILE A 13 14.01 -1.51 -18.22
C ILE A 13 14.72 -0.41 -17.42
N LEU A 14 14.91 -0.62 -16.11
CA LEU A 14 16.07 -0.08 -15.40
C LEU A 14 16.62 -1.15 -14.47
N ALA A 15 17.75 -1.71 -14.89
CA ALA A 15 18.67 -2.44 -14.05
C ALA A 15 19.49 -1.44 -13.22
N ILE A 16 19.46 -1.58 -11.90
CA ILE A 16 20.44 -1.06 -10.93
C ILE A 16 20.53 -2.17 -9.87
N GLY A 17 21.63 -2.89 -9.71
CA GLY A 17 22.91 -2.38 -9.21
C GLY A 17 22.95 -2.65 -7.70
N GLY A 18 23.65 -3.72 -7.30
CA GLY A 18 23.47 -4.37 -6.01
C GLY A 18 23.99 -3.64 -4.78
N ILE A 19 23.49 -4.08 -3.62
CA ILE A 19 24.26 -4.25 -2.38
C ILE A 19 23.56 -5.38 -1.60
N SER A 20 24.23 -6.54 -1.46
CA SER A 20 23.81 -7.55 -0.48
C SER A 20 24.27 -7.05 0.90
N VAL A 21 23.36 -6.50 1.70
CA VAL A 21 23.62 -6.27 3.12
C VAL A 21 23.24 -7.55 3.87
N ALA A 22 24.22 -8.16 4.53
CA ALA A 22 24.02 -9.32 5.38
C ALA A 22 23.10 -8.93 6.54
N TYR A 23 21.91 -9.52 6.59
CA TYR A 23 20.99 -9.35 7.71
C TYR A 23 21.51 -10.17 8.90
N ALA A 24 22.12 -9.51 9.87
CA ALA A 24 22.37 -10.11 11.18
C ALA A 24 21.01 -10.25 11.88
N GLN A 25 20.58 -11.49 12.08
CA GLN A 25 19.39 -11.83 12.86
C GLN A 25 19.67 -11.52 14.35
N GLY A 26 19.35 -10.30 14.77
CA GLY A 26 19.29 -9.92 16.17
C GLY A 26 18.10 -10.62 16.83
N LYS A 27 18.38 -11.60 17.69
CA LYS A 27 17.41 -12.20 18.60
C LYS A 27 17.08 -11.20 19.70
N ASP A 28 15.98 -10.46 19.55
CA ASP A 28 15.36 -9.78 20.67
C ASP A 28 14.02 -10.44 21.00
N TYR A 29 14.02 -11.17 22.12
CA TYR A 29 12.83 -11.66 22.79
C TYR A 29 12.04 -10.46 23.31
N ILE A 30 10.95 -10.09 22.63
CA ILE A 30 9.94 -9.19 23.22
C ILE A 30 8.56 -9.84 23.17
N ASN A 31 8.32 -10.56 24.26
CA ASN A 31 7.10 -10.62 25.07
C ASN A 31 5.78 -10.21 24.40
N SER A 32 4.95 -11.22 24.14
CA SER A 32 3.53 -11.11 23.83
C SER A 32 2.74 -10.47 24.99
N ASN A 33 2.09 -9.34 24.72
CA ASN A 33 0.76 -8.91 25.22
C ASN A 33 0.68 -7.40 25.45
N LYS A 34 0.13 -6.70 24.47
CA LYS A 34 -0.97 -5.75 24.69
C LYS A 34 -1.51 -5.31 23.34
N VAL A 35 -2.63 -5.90 22.94
CA VAL A 35 -3.55 -5.24 22.01
C VAL A 35 -4.04 -4.01 22.76
N ASN A 36 -3.47 -2.85 22.44
CA ASN A 36 -3.97 -1.57 22.90
C ASN A 36 -4.90 -1.08 21.80
N ASP A 37 -6.21 -1.20 22.03
CA ASP A 37 -7.29 -0.64 21.21
C ASP A 37 -7.27 0.90 21.28
N ASN A 38 -6.22 1.49 20.74
CA ASN A 38 -6.12 2.91 20.46
C ASN A 38 -5.61 3.05 19.03
N VAL A 39 -6.51 2.83 18.06
CA VAL A 39 -6.34 3.33 16.69
C VAL A 39 -6.54 4.86 16.74
N SER A 40 -5.65 5.52 17.47
CA SER A 40 -5.45 6.96 17.40
C SER A 40 -4.70 7.19 16.10
N TYR A 41 -5.44 7.57 15.06
CA TYR A 41 -4.94 8.09 13.79
C TYR A 41 -4.30 9.49 13.99
N GLN A 42 -3.49 9.65 15.05
CA GLN A 42 -2.80 10.89 15.39
C GLN A 42 -1.32 10.61 15.50
N ASN A 43 -0.65 10.61 14.35
CA ASN A 43 0.77 10.97 14.31
C ASN A 43 1.08 11.41 12.88
N THR A 44 1.35 12.70 12.66
CA THR A 44 1.83 13.23 11.38
C THR A 44 3.03 12.42 10.86
N ASN A 45 3.81 11.82 11.78
CA ASN A 45 4.89 10.89 11.47
C ASN A 45 4.41 9.60 10.79
N ASN A 46 3.28 9.02 11.19
CA ASN A 46 2.74 7.80 10.56
C ASN A 46 2.22 8.09 9.15
N PHE A 47 1.59 9.24 8.94
CA PHE A 47 1.15 9.65 7.60
C PHE A 47 2.34 9.88 6.65
N ASN A 48 3.34 10.64 7.09
CA ASN A 48 4.55 10.87 6.29
C ASN A 48 5.32 9.58 6.00
N ASN A 49 5.39 8.66 6.97
CA ASN A 49 6.01 7.35 6.79
C ASN A 49 5.24 6.51 5.76
N MET A 50 3.90 6.52 5.80
CA MET A 50 3.07 5.85 4.80
C MET A 50 3.34 6.39 3.38
N LEU A 51 3.34 7.72 3.21
CA LEU A 51 3.63 8.36 1.93
C LEU A 51 5.03 7.99 1.41
N LYS A 52 6.02 7.94 2.30
CA LYS A 52 7.38 7.52 1.96
C LYS A 52 7.41 6.07 1.47
N ILE A 53 6.79 5.15 2.20
CA ILE A 53 6.72 3.72 1.84
C ILE A 53 6.04 3.57 0.47
N MET A 54 4.94 4.27 0.23
CA MET A 54 4.25 4.24 -1.05
C MET A 54 5.17 4.68 -2.20
N ARG A 55 5.86 5.82 -2.04
CA ARG A 55 6.82 6.33 -3.04
C ARG A 55 7.96 5.33 -3.29
N GLU A 56 8.53 4.75 -2.24
CA GLU A 56 9.63 3.77 -2.32
C GLU A 56 9.21 2.45 -2.98
N ASN A 57 7.92 2.10 -2.95
CA ASN A 57 7.38 0.87 -3.54
C ASN A 57 6.67 1.11 -4.90
N GLY A 58 6.92 2.24 -5.55
CA GLY A 58 6.40 2.53 -6.90
C GLY A 58 4.99 3.13 -6.95
N PHE A 59 4.39 3.44 -5.80
CA PHE A 59 3.06 4.06 -5.68
C PHE A 59 3.16 5.59 -5.48
N SER A 60 4.00 6.26 -6.29
CA SER A 60 4.27 7.70 -6.12
C SER A 60 3.07 8.57 -6.46
N ASP A 61 2.30 8.21 -7.48
CA ASP A 61 1.10 8.95 -7.89
C ASP A 61 0.00 8.80 -6.84
N GLU A 62 -0.17 7.61 -6.28
CA GLU A 62 -1.12 7.34 -5.21
C GLU A 62 -0.71 8.01 -3.90
N ALA A 63 0.60 8.07 -3.60
CA ALA A 63 1.09 8.83 -2.46
C ALA A 63 0.73 10.32 -2.62
N LYS A 64 0.87 10.86 -3.83
CA LYS A 64 0.50 12.25 -4.13
C LYS A 64 -1.02 12.46 -4.06
N ALA A 65 -1.81 11.49 -4.52
CA ALA A 65 -3.27 11.52 -4.38
C ALA A 65 -3.68 11.54 -2.91
N MET A 66 -3.08 10.68 -2.08
CA MET A 66 -3.29 10.63 -0.64
C MET A 66 -2.90 11.95 0.04
N GLU A 67 -1.74 12.52 -0.30
CA GLU A 67 -1.25 13.81 0.21
C GLU A 67 -2.21 14.97 -0.11
N ASN A 68 -2.83 14.95 -1.29
CA ASN A 68 -3.77 15.98 -1.74
C ASN A 68 -5.23 15.70 -1.32
N ASN A 69 -5.51 14.60 -0.62
CA ASN A 69 -6.87 14.10 -0.36
C ASN A 69 -7.69 13.93 -1.67
N ASP A 70 -7.03 13.51 -2.76
CA ASP A 70 -7.67 13.19 -4.03
C ASP A 70 -8.32 11.80 -3.97
N PHE A 71 -9.54 11.81 -3.46
CA PHE A 71 -10.38 10.62 -3.27
C PHE A 71 -10.78 9.94 -4.58
N ASP A 72 -10.93 10.69 -5.67
CA ASP A 72 -11.31 10.12 -6.98
C ASP A 72 -10.17 9.27 -7.53
N SER A 73 -8.94 9.79 -7.46
CA SER A 73 -7.74 9.04 -7.86
C SER A 73 -7.53 7.80 -6.97
N MET A 74 -7.73 7.93 -5.65
CA MET A 74 -7.63 6.79 -4.73
C MET A 74 -8.68 5.71 -4.98
N ASN A 75 -9.94 6.08 -5.24
CA ASN A 75 -10.99 5.12 -5.55
C ASN A 75 -10.73 4.39 -6.88
N LYS A 76 -10.26 5.13 -7.89
CA LYS A 76 -9.89 4.56 -9.20
C LYS A 76 -8.72 3.60 -9.06
N PHE A 77 -7.72 3.94 -8.26
CA PHE A 77 -6.60 3.07 -7.95
C PHE A 77 -7.09 1.76 -7.31
N MET A 78 -7.84 1.86 -6.20
CA MET A 78 -8.37 0.69 -5.48
C MET A 78 -9.22 -0.22 -6.37
N SER A 79 -10.03 0.37 -7.26
CA SER A 79 -10.88 -0.37 -8.20
C SER A 79 -10.10 -1.10 -9.30
N ASN A 80 -8.86 -0.68 -9.59
CA ASN A 80 -8.01 -1.27 -10.63
C ASN A 80 -7.00 -2.29 -10.08
N LEU A 81 -6.96 -2.52 -8.77
CA LEU A 81 -6.03 -3.49 -8.17
C LEU A 81 -6.39 -4.92 -8.59
N THR A 82 -5.39 -5.66 -9.05
CA THR A 82 -5.50 -7.12 -9.13
C THR A 82 -5.42 -7.72 -7.72
N ASP A 83 -5.82 -8.98 -7.57
CA ASP A 83 -5.69 -9.67 -6.28
C ASP A 83 -4.21 -9.86 -5.89
N GLU A 84 -3.33 -9.98 -6.89
CA GLU A 84 -1.88 -10.00 -6.68
C GLU A 84 -1.35 -8.65 -6.17
N ASP A 85 -1.84 -7.54 -6.72
CA ASP A 85 -1.44 -6.20 -6.27
C ASP A 85 -1.95 -5.93 -4.85
N TYR A 86 -3.18 -6.34 -4.55
CA TYR A 86 -3.74 -6.26 -3.19
C TYR A 86 -2.90 -7.07 -2.20
N LYS A 87 -2.44 -8.27 -2.57
CA LYS A 87 -1.53 -9.07 -1.74
C LYS A 87 -0.17 -8.42 -1.56
N LYS A 88 0.43 -7.86 -2.62
CA LYS A 88 1.71 -7.14 -2.51
C LYS A 88 1.61 -5.95 -1.56
N MET A 89 0.50 -5.21 -1.57
CA MET A 89 0.27 -4.14 -0.60
C MET A 89 0.25 -4.65 0.83
N ILE A 90 -0.44 -5.76 1.08
CA ILE A 90 -0.45 -6.40 2.41
C ILE A 90 0.96 -6.75 2.85
N ASP A 91 1.77 -7.34 1.96
CA ASP A 91 3.15 -7.73 2.25
C ASP A 91 4.03 -6.50 2.56
N ILE A 92 3.88 -5.41 1.79
CA ILE A 92 4.56 -4.13 2.06
C ILE A 92 4.15 -3.58 3.42
N MET A 93 2.85 -3.59 3.75
CA MET A 93 2.35 -3.11 5.05
C MET A 93 2.94 -3.93 6.21
N LYS A 94 3.01 -5.26 6.07
CA LYS A 94 3.64 -6.13 7.08
C LYS A 94 5.11 -5.81 7.26
N ALA A 95 5.86 -5.68 6.15
CA ALA A 95 7.29 -5.45 6.17
C ALA A 95 7.68 -4.10 6.80
N ASN A 96 6.77 -3.11 6.77
CA ASN A 96 7.04 -1.74 7.23
C ASN A 96 6.40 -1.41 8.59
N GLY A 97 6.06 -2.42 9.40
CA GLY A 97 5.56 -2.21 10.77
C GLY A 97 4.06 -1.89 10.86
N TYR A 98 3.32 -1.98 9.76
CA TYR A 98 1.86 -1.84 9.71
C TYR A 98 1.16 -3.20 9.79
N ALA A 99 1.74 -4.16 10.50
CA ALA A 99 1.20 -5.52 10.62
C ALA A 99 -0.27 -5.57 11.11
N PRO A 100 -0.73 -4.73 12.06
CA PRO A 100 -2.15 -4.68 12.42
C PRO A 100 -3.06 -4.28 11.25
N MET A 101 -2.65 -3.29 10.46
CA MET A 101 -3.37 -2.84 9.26
C MET A 101 -3.40 -3.94 8.19
N ALA A 102 -2.26 -4.59 7.97
CA ALA A 102 -2.16 -5.69 7.02
C ALA A 102 -3.05 -6.87 7.42
N LYS A 103 -3.11 -7.21 8.71
CA LYS A 103 -4.00 -8.26 9.21
C LYS A 103 -5.48 -7.92 8.97
N MET A 104 -5.86 -6.65 9.10
CA MET A 104 -7.20 -6.18 8.74
C MET A 104 -7.45 -6.38 7.24
N MET A 105 -6.52 -5.97 6.38
CA MET A 105 -6.62 -6.15 4.93
C MET A 105 -6.70 -7.62 4.51
N GLU A 106 -6.03 -8.54 5.21
CA GLU A 106 -6.14 -9.98 4.98
C GLU A 106 -7.47 -10.57 5.41
N SER A 107 -8.11 -9.98 6.42
CA SER A 107 -9.38 -10.46 6.96
C SER A 107 -10.61 -10.10 6.12
N VAL A 108 -10.44 -9.22 5.12
CA VAL A 108 -11.51 -8.78 4.24
C VAL A 108 -11.14 -8.98 2.77
N SER A 109 -12.14 -9.22 1.92
CA SER A 109 -11.86 -9.32 0.48
C SER A 109 -11.47 -7.95 -0.08
N LYS A 110 -10.77 -7.93 -1.22
CA LYS A 110 -10.48 -6.70 -1.96
C LYS A 110 -11.75 -5.90 -2.25
N GLN A 111 -12.84 -6.59 -2.63
CA GLN A 111 -14.11 -5.94 -2.92
C GLN A 111 -14.71 -5.29 -1.66
N ASP A 112 -14.64 -5.98 -0.51
CA ASP A 112 -15.11 -5.42 0.76
C ASP A 112 -14.29 -4.21 1.19
N MET A 113 -12.97 -4.23 0.94
CA MET A 113 -12.10 -3.09 1.20
C MET A 113 -12.45 -1.89 0.29
N ILE A 114 -12.74 -2.12 -0.99
CA ILE A 114 -13.21 -1.07 -1.91
C ILE A 114 -14.54 -0.49 -1.40
N ASN A 115 -15.50 -1.35 -1.06
CA ASN A 115 -16.81 -0.93 -0.56
C ASN A 115 -16.69 -0.13 0.75
N MET A 116 -15.80 -0.57 1.66
CA MET A 116 -15.51 0.14 2.89
C MET A 116 -14.94 1.52 2.60
N HIS A 117 -13.94 1.63 1.72
CA HIS A 117 -13.35 2.90 1.33
C HIS A 117 -14.39 3.87 0.74
N GLN A 118 -15.25 3.38 -0.16
CA GLN A 118 -16.36 4.13 -0.75
C GLN A 118 -17.34 4.63 0.33
N SER A 119 -17.77 3.74 1.23
CA SER A 119 -18.68 4.09 2.33
C SER A 119 -18.12 5.17 3.27
N MET A 120 -16.82 5.14 3.56
CA MET A 120 -16.15 6.15 4.38
C MET A 120 -16.11 7.53 3.71
N MET A 121 -16.14 7.57 2.38
CA MET A 121 -16.20 8.80 1.60
C MET A 121 -17.63 9.29 1.34
N GLY A 122 -18.65 8.53 1.78
CA GLY A 122 -20.05 8.82 1.50
C GLY A 122 -20.39 8.70 0.02
N ARG A 123 -19.70 7.80 -0.71
CA ARG A 123 -19.83 7.61 -2.16
C ARG A 123 -20.07 6.15 -2.50
#